data_AF-A0A7R8WIT2-F1
#
_entry.id   AF-A0A7R8WIT2-F1
#
_cell.length_a   1.000
_cell.length_b   1.000
_cell.length_c   1.000
_cell.angle_alpha   90.00
_cell.angle_beta   90.00
_cell.angle_gamma   90.00
#
_symmetry.space_group_name_H-M   'P 1'
#
loop_
_entity.id
_entity.type
_entity.pdbx_description
1 polymer ?
#
loop_
_entity_poly.entity_id
_entity_poly.type
_entity_poly.pdbx_seq_one_letter_code
_entity_poly.pdbx_strand_id
1 'polypeptide(L)'
;MVKVLKFLWWALNCGAVIATYLWGIEYILEFLDIHRHSSVFPIMKHAIDSIQKAGYSLILVDRKLLRFEDGSQIVTSILHLSSVTFAVELDFESGSNLLRDTVVPGFDCHSSKGFIQGYGLVETHKIWTRQVNSSDELDNPLFPSILVVHVVLLYRRKPQFLWFGPMNFTADVVPSSWNISLDPWTHSGAVPWFYKRPLTVDGLRIYMPVNHSKFMTDLTTSTFLECDNALAQQWKRQHGVQETRELKAKRHIFYKVISRAQVALESLSIPFWLAAGTLLGHCRQCDVISHTTDVDIGVFAEDYHPSIVAQMERMGLKLIHSFGRVNDSLELSFWYEEHGLKLDIFFFYPDPDLDVYWNGAIDAETGEKFRYDFEKFDLCWTLFLGELLVRVPCETERYIEANYGKDWRQEVKEFDWRSSPANVRKNGFWRPEEFQEVIQMFWYKEEL
;
A
#
# COMPACT_ATOMS: atom_id res chain seq x y z
N MET A 1 -21.28 12.02 40.59
CA MET A 1 -22.08 13.27 40.50
C MET A 1 -21.25 14.55 40.55
N VAL A 2 -20.29 14.74 41.47
CA VAL A 2 -19.46 15.98 41.52
C VAL A 2 -18.38 16.08 40.42
N LYS A 3 -17.97 14.97 39.78
CA LYS A 3 -17.09 14.99 38.59
C LYS A 3 -17.81 15.30 37.26
N VAL A 4 -19.12 15.06 37.19
CA VAL A 4 -19.96 15.35 36.01
C VAL A 4 -20.32 16.85 35.95
N LEU A 5 -20.47 17.48 37.12
CA LEU A 5 -20.74 18.92 37.23
C LEU A 5 -19.54 19.81 36.84
N LYS A 6 -18.29 19.33 36.97
CA LYS A 6 -17.10 20.07 36.50
C LYS A 6 -16.93 20.02 34.98
N PHE A 7 -17.37 18.94 34.33
CA PHE A 7 -17.40 18.83 32.86
C PHE A 7 -18.50 19.73 32.26
N LEU A 8 -19.66 19.79 32.91
CA LEU A 8 -20.77 20.67 32.53
C LEU A 8 -20.45 22.18 32.72
N TRP A 9 -19.65 22.55 33.73
CA TRP A 9 -19.22 23.95 33.94
C TRP A 9 -18.15 24.42 32.94
N TRP A 10 -17.35 23.50 32.40
CA TRP A 10 -16.40 23.77 31.33
C TRP A 10 -17.11 23.93 29.96
N ALA A 11 -18.11 23.08 29.69
CA ALA A 11 -18.93 23.15 28.47
C ALA A 11 -19.83 24.40 28.39
N LEU A 12 -20.17 25.02 29.53
CA LEU A 12 -21.02 26.23 29.58
C LEU A 12 -20.25 27.55 29.36
N ASN A 13 -18.91 27.57 29.46
CA ASN A 13 -18.10 28.79 29.32
C ASN A 13 -17.35 28.91 27.99
N CYS A 14 -17.38 27.89 27.14
CA CYS A 14 -16.88 27.95 25.76
C CYS A 14 -18.09 27.78 24.84
N GLY A 15 -18.59 28.90 24.29
CA GLY A 15 -19.85 28.99 23.55
C GLY A 15 -19.96 28.05 22.34
N ALA A 16 -20.32 26.80 22.59
CA ALA A 16 -20.71 25.81 21.60
C ALA A 16 -22.24 25.65 21.65
N VAL A 17 -22.90 26.02 20.55
CA VAL A 17 -24.31 25.77 20.31
C VAL A 17 -24.52 24.26 20.21
N ILE A 18 -24.99 23.64 21.28
CA ILE A 18 -25.41 22.24 21.29
C ILE A 18 -26.93 22.22 21.23
N ALA A 19 -27.46 22.01 20.03
CA ALA A 19 -28.84 21.59 19.81
C ALA A 19 -28.97 20.12 20.22
N THR A 20 -29.20 19.88 21.51
CA THR A 20 -29.80 18.62 21.99
C THR A 20 -30.89 18.98 22.99
N TYR A 21 -31.98 18.23 22.92
CA TYR A 21 -33.27 18.40 23.61
C TYR A 21 -34.25 19.29 22.88
N LEU A 22 -34.85 18.71 21.85
CA LEU A 22 -36.30 18.64 21.71
C LEU A 22 -36.56 17.49 20.73
N TRP A 23 -36.95 16.32 21.28
CA TRP A 23 -37.99 15.43 20.71
C TRP A 23 -38.09 14.17 21.59
N GLY A 24 -38.66 14.37 22.77
CA GLY A 24 -39.26 13.33 23.61
C GLY A 24 -40.78 13.24 23.40
N ILE A 25 -41.30 13.62 22.22
CA ILE A 25 -42.74 13.55 21.91
C ILE A 25 -42.94 13.11 20.45
N GLU A 26 -42.58 11.86 20.15
CA GLU A 26 -43.18 11.10 19.04
C GLU A 26 -43.31 9.60 19.38
N TYR A 27 -43.36 9.27 20.67
CA TYR A 27 -43.40 7.89 21.16
C TYR A 27 -44.79 7.23 21.13
N ILE A 28 -45.73 7.70 20.31
CA ILE A 28 -47.11 7.14 20.28
C ILE A 28 -47.63 6.84 18.86
N LEU A 29 -46.92 7.15 17.77
CA LEU A 29 -47.47 6.94 16.41
C LEU A 29 -46.63 6.11 15.42
N GLU A 30 -45.63 5.36 15.88
CA GLU A 30 -44.92 4.37 15.03
C GLU A 30 -45.02 2.92 15.54
N PHE A 31 -46.05 2.60 16.33
CA PHE A 31 -46.34 1.20 16.68
C PHE A 31 -47.07 0.42 15.57
N LEU A 32 -47.25 1.01 14.38
CA LEU A 32 -48.05 0.44 13.29
C LEU A 32 -47.42 0.44 11.90
N ASP A 33 -46.12 0.74 11.73
CA ASP A 33 -45.48 0.66 10.41
C ASP A 33 -44.12 -0.06 10.45
N ILE A 34 -44.15 -1.35 10.79
CA ILE A 34 -42.99 -2.26 10.83
C ILE A 34 -42.46 -2.60 9.40
N HIS A 35 -42.94 -1.93 8.35
CA HIS A 35 -42.60 -2.25 6.96
C HIS A 35 -41.99 -1.12 6.14
N ARG A 36 -41.53 -0.01 6.75
CA ARG A 36 -40.87 1.07 5.99
C ARG A 36 -39.48 1.41 6.51
N HIS A 37 -38.49 0.83 5.82
CA HIS A 37 -37.18 1.43 5.51
C HIS A 37 -36.42 2.10 6.68
N SER A 38 -35.91 1.32 7.63
CA SER A 38 -34.77 1.77 8.42
C SER A 38 -33.50 1.68 7.57
N SER A 39 -33.28 2.60 6.64
CA SER A 39 -32.00 2.62 5.92
C SER A 39 -30.86 3.04 6.84
N VAL A 40 -29.65 2.53 6.55
CA VAL A 40 -28.42 2.87 7.29
C VAL A 40 -28.00 4.33 7.05
N PHE A 41 -28.42 4.92 5.94
CA PHE A 41 -27.92 6.21 5.47
C PHE A 41 -28.56 7.46 6.08
N PRO A 42 -29.85 7.50 6.49
CA PRO A 42 -30.39 8.56 7.34
C PRO A 42 -29.58 8.80 8.61
N ILE A 43 -28.99 7.74 9.17
CA ILE A 43 -28.16 7.79 10.39
C ILE A 43 -26.86 8.58 10.11
N MET A 44 -26.19 8.28 9.00
CA MET A 44 -24.94 8.94 8.61
C MET A 44 -25.14 10.25 7.84
N LYS A 45 -26.38 10.62 7.50
CA LYS A 45 -26.71 11.69 6.55
C LYS A 45 -26.04 13.01 6.90
N HIS A 46 -26.03 13.40 8.18
CA HIS A 46 -25.40 14.65 8.60
C HIS A 46 -23.87 14.66 8.39
N ALA A 47 -23.20 13.55 8.70
CA ALA A 47 -21.76 13.42 8.51
C ALA A 47 -21.40 13.39 7.01
N ILE A 48 -22.16 12.64 6.22
CA ILE A 48 -21.98 12.53 4.76
C ILE A 48 -22.26 13.88 4.08
N ASP A 49 -23.36 14.55 4.43
CA ASP A 49 -23.69 15.88 3.92
C ASP A 49 -22.61 16.90 4.28
N SER A 50 -22.01 16.80 5.48
CA SER A 50 -20.91 17.67 5.90
C SER A 50 -19.64 17.43 5.09
N ILE A 51 -19.25 16.16 4.88
CA ILE A 51 -18.11 15.76 4.04
C ILE A 51 -18.30 16.26 2.60
N GLN A 52 -19.50 16.11 2.05
CA GLN A 52 -19.82 16.53 0.68
C GLN A 52 -19.90 18.05 0.54
N LYS A 53 -20.48 18.76 1.52
CA LYS A 53 -20.49 20.24 1.54
C LYS A 53 -19.08 20.81 1.63
N ALA A 54 -18.17 20.10 2.30
CA ALA A 54 -16.75 20.41 2.34
C ALA A 54 -16.01 20.08 1.03
N GLY A 55 -16.70 19.51 0.03
CA GLY A 55 -16.14 19.20 -1.28
C GLY A 55 -15.46 17.84 -1.40
N TYR A 56 -15.51 17.00 -0.36
CA TYR A 56 -14.84 15.71 -0.37
C TYR A 56 -15.71 14.58 -0.93
N SER A 57 -15.07 13.60 -1.55
CA SER A 57 -15.74 12.40 -2.08
C SER A 57 -15.81 11.31 -1.02
N LEU A 58 -17.02 10.76 -0.79
CA LEU A 58 -17.22 9.57 0.03
C LEU A 58 -17.25 8.32 -0.86
N ILE A 59 -16.33 7.39 -0.60
CA ILE A 59 -16.09 6.20 -1.40
C ILE A 59 -16.48 4.97 -0.57
N LEU A 60 -17.28 4.07 -1.11
CA LEU A 60 -17.55 2.77 -0.50
C LEU A 60 -16.39 1.82 -0.80
N VAL A 61 -15.71 1.35 0.26
CA VAL A 61 -14.53 0.48 0.15
C VAL A 61 -14.68 -0.84 0.90
N ASP A 62 -15.91 -1.15 1.33
CA ASP A 62 -16.20 -2.37 2.07
C ASP A 62 -16.07 -3.61 1.18
N ARG A 63 -15.22 -4.54 1.61
CA ARG A 63 -14.89 -5.77 0.87
C ARG A 63 -16.10 -6.65 0.59
N LYS A 64 -17.07 -6.72 1.52
CA LYS A 64 -18.27 -7.54 1.35
C LYS A 64 -19.19 -6.90 0.33
N LEU A 65 -19.35 -5.58 0.38
CA LEU A 65 -20.25 -4.84 -0.50
C LEU A 65 -19.73 -4.70 -1.93
N LEU A 66 -18.41 -4.56 -2.11
CA LEU A 66 -17.80 -4.46 -3.43
C LEU A 66 -17.95 -5.74 -4.29
N ARG A 67 -18.33 -6.87 -3.68
CA ARG A 67 -18.67 -8.11 -4.41
C ARG A 67 -20.03 -8.04 -5.11
N PHE A 68 -20.90 -7.12 -4.72
CA PHE A 68 -22.23 -6.96 -5.31
C PHE A 68 -22.16 -5.85 -6.37
N GLU A 69 -22.33 -6.19 -7.65
CA GLU A 69 -22.06 -5.30 -8.79
C GLU A 69 -23.19 -4.30 -9.10
N ASP A 70 -24.43 -4.64 -8.71
CA ASP A 70 -25.64 -3.84 -8.92
C ASP A 70 -26.01 -3.03 -7.66
N GLY A 71 -25.99 -1.71 -7.77
CA GLY A 71 -26.24 -0.81 -6.63
C GLY A 71 -27.55 -1.03 -5.89
N SER A 72 -28.53 -1.70 -6.51
CA SER A 72 -29.79 -2.15 -5.88
C SER A 72 -29.58 -3.20 -4.79
N GLN A 73 -28.66 -4.16 -4.98
CA GLN A 73 -28.40 -5.17 -3.96
C GLN A 73 -27.61 -4.60 -2.79
N ILE A 74 -26.74 -3.61 -3.01
CA ILE A 74 -25.92 -2.99 -1.96
C ILE A 74 -26.78 -2.44 -0.81
N VAL A 75 -27.91 -1.81 -1.12
CA VAL A 75 -28.84 -1.28 -0.11
C VAL A 75 -29.36 -2.39 0.78
N THR A 76 -29.81 -3.49 0.19
CA THR A 76 -30.28 -4.67 0.92
C THR A 76 -29.15 -5.33 1.72
N SER A 77 -27.95 -5.45 1.14
CA SER A 77 -26.80 -6.05 1.82
C SER A 77 -26.34 -5.25 3.05
N ILE A 78 -26.35 -3.91 2.99
CA ILE A 78 -25.91 -3.03 4.09
C ILE A 78 -26.75 -3.25 5.37
N LEU A 79 -28.06 -3.49 5.24
CA LEU A 79 -28.97 -3.72 6.37
C LEU A 79 -28.62 -4.97 7.19
N HIS A 80 -27.84 -5.89 6.61
CA HIS A 80 -27.46 -7.15 7.23
C HIS A 80 -25.99 -7.18 7.70
N LEU A 81 -25.27 -6.06 7.62
CA LEU A 81 -23.87 -5.98 8.02
C LEU A 81 -23.71 -5.55 9.47
N SER A 82 -22.73 -6.16 10.16
CA SER A 82 -22.25 -5.71 11.47
C SER A 82 -21.28 -4.53 11.36
N SER A 83 -20.66 -4.33 10.20
CA SER A 83 -19.81 -3.18 9.90
C SER A 83 -19.77 -2.82 8.42
N VAL A 84 -19.53 -1.54 8.12
CA VAL A 84 -19.34 -1.01 6.76
C VAL A 84 -18.16 -0.05 6.73
N THR A 85 -17.29 -0.16 5.72
CA THR A 85 -16.16 0.77 5.54
C THR A 85 -16.37 1.75 4.38
N PHE A 86 -16.26 3.03 4.69
CA PHE A 86 -16.15 4.13 3.74
C PHE A 86 -14.76 4.76 3.79
N ALA A 87 -14.35 5.35 2.67
CA ALA A 87 -13.15 6.15 2.54
C ALA A 87 -13.51 7.58 2.14
N VAL A 88 -12.81 8.57 2.68
CA VAL A 88 -12.89 9.97 2.27
C VAL A 88 -11.59 10.32 1.56
N GLU A 89 -11.70 10.73 0.30
CA GLU A 89 -10.55 11.20 -0.48
C GLU A 89 -10.23 12.66 -0.13
N LEU A 90 -8.96 12.92 0.21
CA LEU A 90 -8.45 14.21 0.64
C LEU A 90 -7.25 14.62 -0.21
N ASP A 91 -7.26 15.86 -0.69
CA ASP A 91 -6.06 16.46 -1.29
C ASP A 91 -5.13 17.01 -0.20
N PHE A 92 -3.82 16.75 -0.36
CA PHE A 92 -2.79 17.11 0.62
C PHE A 92 -2.72 18.62 0.89
N GLU A 93 -2.98 19.46 -0.13
CA GLU A 93 -2.86 20.92 -0.02
C GLU A 93 -4.08 21.59 0.64
N SER A 94 -5.23 20.91 0.76
CA SER A 94 -6.48 21.50 1.28
C SER A 94 -7.00 20.89 2.57
N GLY A 95 -6.57 19.66 2.93
CA GLY A 95 -7.22 18.85 3.97
C GLY A 95 -6.88 19.17 5.43
N SER A 96 -5.77 19.86 5.73
CA SER A 96 -5.26 19.95 7.10
C SER A 96 -6.08 20.86 8.03
N ASN A 97 -6.77 21.86 7.48
CA ASN A 97 -7.44 22.88 8.29
C ASN A 97 -8.95 22.63 8.43
N LEU A 98 -9.61 22.05 7.42
CA LEU A 98 -11.07 21.91 7.45
C LEU A 98 -11.55 20.70 8.28
N LEU A 99 -10.81 19.59 8.29
CA LEU A 99 -11.19 18.39 9.05
C LEU A 99 -11.02 18.55 10.56
N ARG A 100 -10.03 19.34 11.01
CA ARG A 100 -9.85 19.70 12.43
C ARG A 100 -11.05 20.46 13.00
N ASP A 101 -11.66 21.31 12.18
CA ASP A 101 -12.71 22.23 12.65
C ASP A 101 -14.13 21.72 12.36
N THR A 102 -14.31 20.78 11.42
CA THR A 102 -15.65 20.41 10.89
C THR A 102 -16.08 18.98 11.20
N VAL A 103 -15.18 18.06 11.57
CA VAL A 103 -15.53 16.62 11.61
C VAL A 103 -15.39 16.04 13.02
N VAL A 104 -16.56 15.85 13.64
CA VAL A 104 -16.93 14.91 14.71
C VAL A 104 -15.98 14.86 15.93
N PRO A 105 -16.45 15.16 17.16
CA PRO A 105 -15.67 14.93 18.38
C PRO A 105 -15.16 13.48 18.43
N GLY A 106 -13.83 13.28 18.31
CA GLY A 106 -13.23 11.94 18.27
C GLY A 106 -12.12 11.74 17.23
N PHE A 107 -11.92 12.67 16.28
CA PHE A 107 -10.74 12.68 15.43
C PHE A 107 -9.51 13.16 16.23
N ASP A 108 -8.72 12.23 16.78
CA ASP A 108 -7.45 12.60 17.41
C ASP A 108 -6.40 12.90 16.32
N CYS A 109 -5.82 14.09 16.37
CA CYS A 109 -4.72 14.45 15.49
C CYS A 109 -3.44 13.87 16.11
N HIS A 110 -3.26 12.55 16.08
CA HIS A 110 -2.01 11.96 16.54
C HIS A 110 -0.90 12.26 15.53
N SER A 111 -0.22 13.37 15.82
CA SER A 111 0.84 13.99 15.06
C SER A 111 2.08 13.09 15.04
N SER A 112 2.15 12.19 14.08
CA SER A 112 3.43 11.88 13.46
C SER A 112 3.34 12.35 12.00
N LYS A 113 4.06 13.42 11.67
CA LYS A 113 4.25 13.92 10.29
C LYS A 113 3.09 14.69 9.62
N GLY A 114 2.06 15.11 10.37
CA GLY A 114 1.04 16.05 9.88
C GLY A 114 -0.17 15.44 9.14
N PHE A 115 -0.31 14.11 9.15
CA PHE A 115 -1.47 13.40 8.60
C PHE A 115 -2.46 13.02 9.72
N ILE A 116 -3.77 13.09 9.44
CA ILE A 116 -4.82 12.63 10.37
C ILE A 116 -5.06 11.14 10.13
N GLN A 117 -5.06 10.33 11.18
CA GLN A 117 -5.39 8.90 11.10
C GLN A 117 -6.90 8.71 10.80
N GLY A 118 -7.25 7.59 10.18
CA GLY A 118 -8.65 7.18 10.04
C GLY A 118 -9.21 6.70 11.39
N TYR A 119 -10.51 6.88 11.60
CA TYR A 119 -11.20 6.48 12.83
C TYR A 119 -12.41 5.60 12.54
N GLY A 120 -12.65 4.62 13.41
CA GLY A 120 -13.92 3.88 13.44
C GLY A 120 -14.94 4.63 14.28
N LEU A 121 -16.11 4.92 13.71
CA LEU A 121 -17.26 5.42 14.46
C LEU A 121 -18.15 4.24 14.83
N VAL A 122 -18.49 4.14 16.12
CA VAL A 122 -19.45 3.16 16.62
C VAL A 122 -20.78 3.87 16.88
N GLU A 123 -21.80 3.50 16.13
CA GLU A 123 -23.18 3.93 16.41
C GLU A 123 -24.01 2.72 16.83
N THR A 124 -24.46 2.75 18.09
CA THR A 124 -25.35 1.71 18.61
C THR A 124 -26.79 2.09 18.31
N HIS A 125 -27.51 1.26 17.56
CA HIS A 125 -28.94 1.44 17.30
C HIS A 125 -29.72 0.21 17.72
N LYS A 126 -30.95 0.41 18.18
CA LYS A 126 -31.94 -0.66 18.37
C LYS A 126 -32.62 -0.93 17.03
N ILE A 127 -31.91 -1.54 16.09
CA ILE A 127 -32.59 -2.09 14.90
C ILE A 127 -33.21 -3.41 15.36
N TRP A 128 -34.52 -3.40 15.56
CA TRP A 128 -35.30 -4.58 15.91
C TRP A 128 -35.50 -5.43 14.66
N THR A 129 -34.61 -6.39 14.41
CA THR A 129 -34.85 -7.38 13.33
C THR A 129 -35.57 -8.59 13.91
N ARG A 130 -36.75 -8.91 13.37
CA ARG A 130 -37.45 -10.17 13.69
C ARG A 130 -36.80 -11.25 12.84
N GLN A 131 -36.05 -12.15 13.45
CA GLN A 131 -35.60 -13.37 12.77
C GLN A 131 -36.82 -14.27 12.60
N VAL A 132 -37.47 -14.22 11.44
CA VAL A 132 -38.61 -15.10 11.14
C VAL A 132 -38.04 -16.44 10.71
N ASN A 133 -37.72 -17.31 11.68
CA ASN A 133 -37.65 -18.73 11.41
C ASN A 133 -39.09 -19.26 11.40
N SER A 134 -39.54 -19.73 10.25
CA SER A 134 -40.77 -20.51 10.14
C SER A 134 -40.64 -21.74 11.03
N SER A 135 -41.59 -21.91 11.95
CA SER A 135 -41.68 -22.95 12.98
C SER A 135 -40.75 -22.78 14.19
N ASP A 136 -41.04 -21.81 15.05
CA ASP A 136 -41.34 -22.04 16.46
C ASP A 136 -41.49 -20.67 17.17
N GLU A 137 -42.69 -20.40 17.69
CA GLU A 137 -42.97 -19.26 18.56
C GLU A 137 -42.32 -19.50 19.93
N LEU A 138 -41.03 -19.16 20.04
CA LEU A 138 -40.37 -18.95 21.32
C LEU A 138 -39.64 -17.62 21.26
N ASP A 139 -40.00 -16.73 22.18
CA ASP A 139 -39.46 -15.39 22.40
C ASP A 139 -37.93 -15.41 22.45
N ASN A 140 -37.27 -15.24 21.30
CA ASN A 140 -35.87 -14.86 21.28
C ASN A 140 -35.77 -13.39 21.73
N PRO A 141 -34.98 -13.06 22.76
CA PRO A 141 -34.83 -11.69 23.19
C PRO A 141 -34.31 -10.86 22.02
N LEU A 142 -35.03 -9.78 21.75
CA LEU A 142 -34.68 -8.82 20.73
C LEU A 142 -33.34 -8.16 21.09
N PHE A 143 -32.28 -8.47 20.33
CA PHE A 143 -30.98 -7.82 20.51
C PHE A 143 -30.90 -6.54 19.65
N PRO A 144 -30.37 -5.42 20.18
CA PRO A 144 -30.01 -4.29 19.35
C PRO A 144 -28.97 -4.72 18.30
N SER A 145 -29.28 -4.52 17.02
CA SER A 145 -28.30 -4.74 15.95
C SER A 145 -27.34 -3.55 15.93
N ILE A 146 -26.08 -3.81 16.30
CA ILE A 146 -25.03 -2.78 16.30
C ILE A 146 -24.38 -2.75 14.93
N LEU A 147 -24.33 -1.55 14.32
CA LEU A 147 -23.63 -1.32 13.07
C LEU A 147 -22.41 -0.45 13.35
N VAL A 148 -21.23 -0.91 12.92
CA VAL A 148 -19.98 -0.15 13.05
C VAL A 148 -19.57 0.43 11.71
N VAL A 149 -19.35 1.73 11.67
CA VAL A 149 -19.00 2.45 10.43
C VAL A 149 -17.54 2.86 10.51
N HIS A 150 -16.72 2.33 9.60
CA HIS A 150 -15.34 2.74 9.46
C HIS A 150 -15.24 3.89 8.47
N VAL A 151 -14.54 4.96 8.84
CA VAL A 151 -14.20 6.06 7.93
C VAL A 151 -12.69 6.15 7.80
N VAL A 152 -12.18 5.67 6.66
CA VAL A 152 -10.77 5.76 6.28
C VAL A 152 -10.52 7.10 5.62
N LEU A 153 -9.38 7.72 5.88
CA LEU A 153 -8.92 8.89 5.14
C LEU A 153 -7.89 8.46 4.09
N LEU A 154 -8.19 8.71 2.82
CA LEU A 154 -7.33 8.45 1.67
C LEU A 154 -6.72 9.78 1.19
N TYR A 155 -5.46 10.01 1.51
CA TYR A 155 -4.72 11.20 1.12
C TYR A 155 -4.09 11.04 -0.25
N ARG A 156 -4.38 11.97 -1.15
CA ARG A 156 -3.66 12.09 -2.41
C ARG A 156 -2.29 12.73 -2.16
N ARG A 157 -1.29 11.91 -1.82
CA ARG A 157 0.10 12.34 -1.61
C ARG A 157 0.83 12.64 -2.92
N LYS A 158 0.52 11.89 -3.99
CA LYS A 158 1.06 12.05 -5.35
C LYS A 158 -0.05 11.77 -6.37
N PRO A 159 0.09 12.19 -7.64
CA PRO A 159 -0.93 11.94 -8.66
C PRO A 159 -1.26 10.46 -8.87
N GLN A 160 -0.27 9.58 -8.71
CA GLN A 160 -0.33 8.16 -9.02
C GLN A 160 -0.98 7.27 -7.93
N PHE A 161 -1.19 7.76 -6.70
CA PHE A 161 -1.74 6.92 -5.62
C PHE A 161 -2.41 7.69 -4.48
N LEU A 162 -3.21 6.97 -3.72
CA LEU A 162 -3.83 7.41 -2.48
C LEU A 162 -3.18 6.69 -1.30
N TRP A 163 -2.81 7.43 -0.26
CA TRP A 163 -2.18 6.92 0.95
C TRP A 163 -3.16 6.94 2.12
N PHE A 164 -3.10 5.95 3.00
CA PHE A 164 -3.78 5.96 4.29
C PHE A 164 -2.83 5.60 5.42
N GLY A 165 -3.10 6.19 6.60
CA GLY A 165 -2.41 5.81 7.84
C GLY A 165 -3.09 4.63 8.52
N PRO A 166 -2.42 4.00 9.50
CA PRO A 166 -3.04 2.96 10.30
C PRO A 166 -4.24 3.52 11.06
N MET A 167 -5.31 2.74 11.14
CA MET A 167 -6.41 2.96 12.04
C MET A 167 -6.08 2.36 13.40
N ASN A 168 -6.18 3.18 14.43
CA ASN A 168 -6.12 2.72 15.81
C ASN A 168 -7.52 2.80 16.43
N PHE A 169 -7.94 1.71 17.07
CA PHE A 169 -9.09 1.74 17.98
C PHE A 169 -8.55 1.91 19.39
N THR A 170 -9.07 2.90 20.11
CA THR A 170 -9.00 2.83 21.57
C THR A 170 -9.94 1.71 22.00
N ALA A 171 -9.44 0.78 22.83
CA ALA A 171 -10.21 -0.36 23.35
C ALA A 171 -11.50 0.05 24.08
N ASP A 172 -11.63 1.34 24.40
CA ASP A 172 -12.79 1.95 25.05
C ASP A 172 -14.01 2.11 24.11
N VAL A 173 -13.84 2.01 22.79
CA VAL A 173 -14.90 2.30 21.79
C VAL A 173 -15.53 1.04 21.17
N VAL A 174 -14.77 -0.05 21.00
CA VAL A 174 -15.26 -1.31 20.41
C VAL A 174 -14.90 -2.49 21.33
N PRO A 175 -15.89 -3.15 21.96
CA PRO A 175 -15.66 -4.38 22.69
C PRO A 175 -15.04 -5.47 21.80
N SER A 176 -14.05 -6.20 22.32
CA SER A 176 -13.41 -7.32 21.63
C SER A 176 -14.39 -8.43 21.22
N SER A 177 -15.56 -8.49 21.83
CA SER A 177 -16.64 -9.42 21.50
C SER A 177 -17.33 -9.16 20.16
N TRP A 178 -17.08 -8.02 19.50
CA TRP A 178 -17.77 -7.64 18.26
C TRP A 178 -17.12 -8.18 16.98
N ASN A 179 -15.98 -8.88 17.08
CA ASN A 179 -15.29 -9.56 15.97
C ASN A 179 -15.17 -8.71 14.68
N ILE A 180 -14.69 -7.47 14.82
CA ILE A 180 -14.56 -6.51 13.73
C ILE A 180 -13.17 -6.65 13.08
N SER A 181 -13.13 -6.99 11.79
CA SER A 181 -11.87 -7.01 11.04
C SER A 181 -11.49 -5.59 10.63
N LEU A 182 -10.23 -5.24 10.92
CA LEU A 182 -9.63 -3.96 10.57
C LEU A 182 -8.64 -4.07 9.43
N ASP A 183 -8.39 -5.27 8.91
CA ASP A 183 -7.48 -5.45 7.79
C ASP A 183 -8.11 -4.91 6.50
N PRO A 184 -7.34 -4.19 5.67
CA PRO A 184 -5.90 -3.95 5.72
C PRO A 184 -5.51 -2.62 6.42
N TRP A 185 -6.43 -2.00 7.15
CA TRP A 185 -6.31 -0.66 7.73
C TRP A 185 -5.47 -0.59 9.02
N THR A 186 -4.98 -1.72 9.52
CA THR A 186 -4.14 -1.80 10.73
C THR A 186 -2.74 -1.20 10.52
N HIS A 187 -2.32 -1.02 9.26
CA HIS A 187 -1.02 -0.48 8.88
C HIS A 187 -1.19 0.69 7.92
N SER A 188 -0.11 1.46 7.70
CA SER A 188 -0.12 2.43 6.60
C SER A 188 -0.23 1.70 5.27
N GLY A 189 -0.93 2.30 4.31
CA GLY A 189 -1.06 1.71 2.98
C GLY A 189 -1.10 2.74 1.85
N ALA A 190 -0.83 2.25 0.65
CA ALA A 190 -0.92 2.96 -0.61
C ALA A 190 -1.76 2.14 -1.58
N VAL A 191 -2.75 2.80 -2.17
CA VAL A 191 -3.59 2.23 -3.22
C VAL A 191 -3.30 2.99 -4.50
N PRO A 192 -2.88 2.33 -5.59
CA PRO A 192 -2.76 2.95 -6.90
C PRO A 192 -4.03 3.70 -7.27
N TRP A 193 -3.89 4.80 -8.01
CA TRP A 193 -5.04 5.61 -8.38
C TRP A 193 -6.06 4.80 -9.20
N PHE A 194 -7.35 5.02 -8.95
CA PHE A 194 -8.44 4.30 -9.59
C PHE A 194 -9.59 5.23 -10.01
N TYR A 195 -10.25 4.89 -11.11
CA TYR A 195 -11.50 5.54 -11.50
C TYR A 195 -12.63 5.16 -10.56
N LYS A 196 -13.48 6.13 -10.27
CA LYS A 196 -14.68 5.96 -9.45
C LYS A 196 -15.94 6.34 -10.21
N ARG A 197 -17.03 5.61 -9.96
CA ARG A 197 -18.37 5.89 -10.50
C ARG A 197 -19.30 6.39 -9.39
N PRO A 198 -20.18 7.36 -9.67
CA PRO A 198 -21.17 7.81 -8.71
C PRO A 198 -22.27 6.77 -8.53
N LEU A 199 -22.77 6.65 -7.31
CA LEU A 199 -23.94 5.88 -6.91
C LEU A 199 -24.81 6.74 -6.01
N THR A 200 -26.13 6.57 -6.10
CA THR A 200 -27.07 7.22 -5.17
C THR A 200 -27.75 6.16 -4.34
N VAL A 201 -27.56 6.22 -3.02
CA VAL A 201 -28.25 5.36 -2.05
C VAL A 201 -29.00 6.26 -1.09
N ASP A 202 -30.33 6.10 -1.02
CA ASP A 202 -31.21 6.90 -0.15
C ASP A 202 -31.02 8.42 -0.27
N GLY A 203 -30.78 8.89 -1.51
CA GLY A 203 -30.55 10.30 -1.82
C GLY A 203 -29.12 10.79 -1.54
N LEU A 204 -28.25 9.95 -0.98
CA LEU A 204 -26.84 10.27 -0.75
C LEU A 204 -25.97 9.86 -1.94
N ARG A 205 -25.13 10.78 -2.39
CA ARG A 205 -24.17 10.53 -3.47
C ARG A 205 -22.88 9.91 -2.93
N ILE A 206 -22.71 8.61 -3.15
CA ILE A 206 -21.46 7.91 -2.82
C ILE A 206 -20.71 7.54 -4.10
N TYR A 207 -19.45 7.18 -3.97
CA TYR A 207 -18.63 6.72 -5.07
C TYR A 207 -18.20 5.27 -4.86
N MET A 208 -18.05 4.54 -5.94
CA MET A 208 -17.48 3.19 -5.92
C MET A 208 -16.33 3.10 -6.91
N PRO A 209 -15.29 2.29 -6.65
CA PRO A 209 -14.29 1.96 -7.66
C PRO A 209 -14.96 1.44 -8.93
N VAL A 210 -14.44 1.74 -10.12
CA VAL A 210 -14.99 1.20 -11.38
C VAL A 210 -14.61 -0.27 -11.55
N ASN A 211 -13.36 -0.62 -11.22
CA ASN A 211 -12.86 -2.00 -11.24
C ASN A 211 -12.76 -2.52 -9.80
N HIS A 212 -13.84 -3.12 -9.31
CA HIS A 212 -13.92 -3.62 -7.93
C HIS A 212 -12.85 -4.68 -7.66
N SER A 213 -12.71 -5.67 -8.55
CA SER A 213 -11.76 -6.77 -8.38
C SER A 213 -10.31 -6.27 -8.29
N LYS A 214 -9.90 -5.36 -9.18
CA LYS A 214 -8.57 -4.75 -9.12
C LYS A 214 -8.37 -3.96 -7.83
N PHE A 215 -9.34 -3.11 -7.46
CA PHE A 215 -9.25 -2.33 -6.23
C PHE A 215 -9.11 -3.22 -4.98
N MET A 216 -9.81 -4.35 -4.96
CA MET A 216 -9.71 -5.35 -3.91
C MET A 216 -8.32 -5.99 -3.84
N THR A 217 -7.73 -6.36 -4.99
CA THR A 217 -6.35 -6.87 -5.07
C THR A 217 -5.33 -5.82 -4.62
N ASP A 218 -5.52 -4.58 -5.05
CA ASP A 218 -4.65 -3.45 -4.67
C ASP A 218 -4.74 -3.20 -3.15
N LEU A 219 -5.92 -3.29 -2.55
CA LEU A 219 -6.10 -3.20 -1.10
C LEU A 219 -5.47 -4.37 -0.33
N THR A 220 -5.45 -5.58 -0.88
CA THR A 220 -4.78 -6.71 -0.19
C THR A 220 -3.27 -6.57 -0.19
N THR A 221 -2.71 -5.85 -1.16
CA THR A 221 -1.25 -5.64 -1.32
C THR A 221 -0.85 -4.19 -1.07
N SER A 222 -1.63 -3.46 -0.26
CA SER A 222 -1.50 -2.01 -0.09
C SER A 222 -0.46 -1.60 0.94
N THR A 223 0.07 -2.51 1.76
CA THR A 223 0.98 -2.15 2.87
C THR A 223 2.09 -1.21 2.40
N PHE A 224 2.27 -0.10 3.11
CA PHE A 224 3.19 0.96 2.74
C PHE A 224 4.28 1.14 3.80
N LEU A 225 5.53 1.00 3.37
CA LEU A 225 6.72 1.20 4.19
C LEU A 225 7.33 2.56 3.85
N GLU A 226 7.20 3.51 4.78
CA GLU A 226 7.85 4.81 4.65
C GLU A 226 9.35 4.68 4.94
N CYS A 227 10.18 5.38 4.17
CA CYS A 227 11.59 5.48 4.52
C CYS A 227 11.78 6.29 5.83
N ASP A 228 12.66 5.79 6.72
CA ASP A 228 13.03 6.50 7.94
C ASP A 228 14.00 7.65 7.63
N ASN A 229 13.41 8.79 7.25
CA ASN A 229 14.16 10.00 6.93
C ASN A 229 15.01 10.51 8.10
N ALA A 230 14.58 10.31 9.35
CA ALA A 230 15.35 10.78 10.51
C ALA A 230 16.63 9.96 10.67
N LEU A 231 16.51 8.64 10.61
CA LEU A 231 17.63 7.72 10.67
C LEU A 231 18.56 7.87 9.46
N ALA A 232 18.00 8.02 8.26
CA ALA A 232 18.76 8.26 7.04
C ALA A 232 19.57 9.56 7.09
N GLN A 233 18.98 10.65 7.60
CA GLN A 233 19.69 11.92 7.77
C GLN A 233 20.81 11.81 8.82
N GLN A 234 20.57 11.09 9.92
CA GLN A 234 21.61 10.80 10.90
C GLN A 234 22.77 10.02 10.26
N TRP A 235 22.45 8.97 9.51
CA TRP A 235 23.44 8.15 8.82
C TRP A 235 24.27 8.97 7.83
N LYS A 236 23.62 9.79 6.98
CA LYS A 236 24.28 10.69 6.02
C LYS A 236 25.25 11.64 6.70
N ARG A 237 24.86 12.23 7.85
CA ARG A 237 25.74 13.12 8.63
C ARG A 237 26.97 12.38 9.18
N GLN A 238 26.79 11.17 9.71
CA GLN A 238 27.88 10.37 10.27
C GLN A 238 28.90 9.94 9.20
N HIS A 239 28.44 9.65 7.98
CA HIS A 239 29.28 9.18 6.89
C HIS A 239 29.72 10.31 5.93
N GLY A 240 29.44 11.56 6.27
CA GLY A 240 29.88 12.72 5.49
C GLY A 240 29.31 12.77 4.07
N VAL A 241 28.10 12.23 3.85
CA VAL A 241 27.45 12.26 2.53
C VAL A 241 27.18 13.72 2.15
N GLN A 242 27.86 14.19 1.11
CA GLN A 242 27.71 15.56 0.61
C GLN A 242 26.72 15.64 -0.53
N GLU A 243 25.96 16.71 -0.54
CA GLU A 243 25.00 17.02 -1.60
C GLU A 243 25.74 17.66 -2.79
N THR A 244 26.14 16.83 -3.77
CA THR A 244 26.87 17.29 -4.97
C THR A 244 25.98 17.36 -6.21
N ARG A 245 26.47 17.99 -7.28
CA ARG A 245 25.74 18.03 -8.57
C ARG A 245 25.64 16.64 -9.19
N GLU A 246 26.68 15.83 -9.05
CA GLU A 246 26.77 14.46 -9.54
C GLU A 246 25.74 13.58 -8.83
N LEU A 247 25.60 13.69 -7.50
CA LEU A 247 24.60 12.93 -6.75
C LEU A 247 23.17 13.32 -7.16
N LYS A 248 22.90 14.61 -7.36
CA LYS A 248 21.60 15.09 -7.88
C LYS A 248 21.30 14.54 -9.27
N ALA A 249 22.26 14.62 -10.19
CA ALA A 249 22.13 14.07 -11.53
C ALA A 249 21.88 12.55 -11.47
N LYS A 250 22.60 11.84 -10.61
CA LYS A 250 22.43 10.40 -10.41
C LYS A 250 21.04 10.03 -9.90
N ARG A 251 20.50 10.73 -8.90
CA ARG A 251 19.11 10.55 -8.44
C ARG A 251 18.11 10.71 -9.60
N HIS A 252 18.29 11.73 -10.42
CA HIS A 252 17.44 11.99 -11.59
C HIS A 252 17.52 10.86 -12.62
N ILE A 253 18.72 10.34 -12.89
CA ILE A 253 18.91 9.21 -13.83
C ILE A 253 18.30 7.92 -13.25
N PHE A 254 18.51 7.62 -11.97
CA PHE A 254 17.89 6.47 -11.30
C PHE A 254 16.36 6.55 -11.36
N TYR A 255 15.79 7.72 -11.05
CA TYR A 255 14.36 7.96 -11.20
C TYR A 255 13.87 7.68 -12.63
N LYS A 256 14.58 8.21 -13.64
CA LYS A 256 14.24 8.01 -15.06
C LYS A 256 14.31 6.53 -15.50
N VAL A 257 15.30 5.78 -15.03
CA VAL A 257 15.46 4.35 -15.34
C VAL A 257 14.35 3.53 -14.69
N ILE A 258 14.12 3.70 -13.39
CA ILE A 258 13.11 2.92 -12.67
C ILE A 258 11.69 3.28 -13.14
N SER A 259 11.39 4.55 -13.41
CA SER A 259 10.07 4.94 -13.94
C SER A 259 9.79 4.36 -15.33
N ARG A 260 10.81 4.23 -16.19
CA ARG A 260 10.71 3.55 -17.49
C ARG A 260 10.48 2.05 -17.33
N ALA A 261 11.28 1.41 -16.47
CA ALA A 261 11.12 0.00 -16.16
C ALA A 261 9.73 -0.29 -15.58
N GLN A 262 9.22 0.59 -14.72
CA GLN A 262 7.89 0.53 -14.15
C GLN A 262 6.81 0.53 -15.25
N VAL A 263 6.84 1.49 -16.18
CA VAL A 263 5.86 1.54 -17.28
C VAL A 263 5.91 0.26 -18.14
N ALA A 264 7.12 -0.23 -18.43
CA ALA A 264 7.30 -1.46 -19.21
C ALA A 264 6.71 -2.70 -18.51
N LEU A 265 7.04 -2.90 -17.23
CA LEU A 265 6.60 -4.06 -16.45
C LEU A 265 5.11 -3.98 -16.08
N GLU A 266 4.59 -2.79 -15.76
CA GLU A 266 3.16 -2.59 -15.50
C GLU A 266 2.30 -2.89 -16.73
N SER A 267 2.79 -2.61 -17.95
CA SER A 267 2.09 -2.97 -19.19
C SER A 267 1.89 -4.48 -19.37
N LEU A 268 2.69 -5.28 -18.67
CA LEU A 268 2.63 -6.74 -18.63
C LEU A 268 2.02 -7.26 -17.33
N SER A 269 1.56 -6.37 -16.43
CA SER A 269 1.08 -6.71 -15.09
C SER A 269 2.11 -7.47 -14.24
N ILE A 270 3.41 -7.19 -14.45
CA ILE A 270 4.51 -7.82 -13.72
C ILE A 270 4.88 -6.96 -12.51
N PRO A 271 4.69 -7.45 -11.27
CA PRO A 271 5.22 -6.81 -10.08
C PRO A 271 6.76 -6.84 -10.11
N PHE A 272 7.37 -5.75 -9.64
CA PHE A 272 8.81 -5.69 -9.42
C PHE A 272 9.09 -4.95 -8.12
N TRP A 273 10.28 -5.13 -7.57
CA TRP A 273 10.75 -4.40 -6.39
C TRP A 273 12.18 -3.91 -6.56
N LEU A 274 12.59 -2.94 -5.74
CA LEU A 274 13.99 -2.54 -5.65
C LEU A 274 14.80 -3.70 -5.07
N ALA A 275 15.92 -4.05 -5.69
CA ALA A 275 16.79 -5.14 -5.23
C ALA A 275 18.22 -4.62 -4.93
N ALA A 276 19.06 -5.51 -4.39
CA ALA A 276 20.49 -5.32 -4.17
C ALA A 276 20.90 -3.89 -3.71
N GLY A 277 21.85 -3.26 -4.41
CA GLY A 277 22.41 -1.97 -4.01
C GLY A 277 21.38 -0.83 -4.07
N THR A 278 20.40 -0.96 -4.95
CA THR A 278 19.29 0.00 -5.09
C THR A 278 18.37 -0.02 -3.87
N LEU A 279 18.00 -1.20 -3.38
CA LEU A 279 17.23 -1.35 -2.14
C LEU A 279 18.04 -0.91 -0.92
N LEU A 280 19.32 -1.31 -0.84
CA LEU A 280 20.20 -0.94 0.27
C LEU A 280 20.30 0.58 0.42
N GLY A 281 20.47 1.31 -0.69
CA GLY A 281 20.46 2.78 -0.69
C GLY A 281 19.15 3.34 -0.16
N HIS A 282 18.02 2.82 -0.65
CA HIS A 282 16.70 3.24 -0.19
C HIS A 282 16.55 3.06 1.32
N CYS A 283 16.88 1.89 1.87
CA CYS A 283 16.65 1.58 3.28
C CYS A 283 17.67 2.21 4.23
N ARG A 284 18.93 2.38 3.80
CA ARG A 284 19.99 2.94 4.63
C ARG A 284 19.96 4.46 4.69
N GLN A 285 19.69 5.09 3.55
CA GLN A 285 19.90 6.53 3.37
C GLN A 285 18.74 7.25 2.67
N CYS A 286 17.59 6.59 2.42
CA CYS A 286 16.48 7.15 1.64
C CYS A 286 16.95 7.77 0.32
N ASP A 287 17.93 7.15 -0.33
CA ASP A 287 18.68 7.75 -1.44
C ASP A 287 19.38 6.69 -2.30
N VAL A 288 20.04 7.13 -3.37
CA VAL A 288 20.98 6.29 -4.13
C VAL A 288 22.33 6.22 -3.43
N ILE A 289 23.02 5.08 -3.55
CA ILE A 289 24.42 4.96 -3.12
C ILE A 289 25.30 5.73 -4.10
N SER A 290 26.17 6.62 -3.61
CA SER A 290 26.93 7.54 -4.46
C SER A 290 27.86 6.84 -5.46
N HIS A 291 28.41 5.68 -5.08
CA HIS A 291 29.40 4.94 -5.87
C HIS A 291 28.84 3.71 -6.63
N THR A 292 27.53 3.39 -6.55
CA THR A 292 26.97 2.32 -7.38
C THR A 292 27.00 2.67 -8.89
N THR A 293 27.06 1.69 -9.77
CA THR A 293 27.15 1.90 -11.23
C THR A 293 25.90 1.48 -11.99
N ASP A 294 24.92 0.93 -11.28
CA ASP A 294 23.73 0.29 -11.84
C ASP A 294 22.51 0.45 -10.92
N VAL A 295 21.36 0.16 -11.52
CA VAL A 295 20.06 0.01 -10.87
C VAL A 295 19.73 -1.47 -10.84
N ASP A 296 19.24 -1.95 -9.71
CA ASP A 296 18.88 -3.35 -9.51
C ASP A 296 17.40 -3.45 -9.16
N ILE A 297 16.68 -4.29 -9.89
CA ILE A 297 15.30 -4.66 -9.56
C ILE A 297 15.13 -6.18 -9.54
N GLY A 298 14.17 -6.63 -8.74
CA GLY A 298 13.76 -8.02 -8.66
C GLY A 298 12.41 -8.24 -9.33
N VAL A 299 12.24 -9.41 -9.95
CA VAL A 299 10.99 -9.93 -10.51
C VAL A 299 10.86 -11.39 -10.09
N PHE A 300 9.64 -11.85 -9.78
CA PHE A 300 9.44 -13.29 -9.55
C PHE A 300 9.55 -14.05 -10.88
N ALA A 301 10.23 -15.19 -10.87
CA ALA A 301 10.43 -16.00 -12.07
C ALA A 301 9.11 -16.52 -12.69
N GLU A 302 8.09 -16.73 -11.85
CA GLU A 302 6.74 -17.10 -12.30
C GLU A 302 6.04 -15.99 -13.09
N ASP A 303 6.42 -14.73 -12.87
CA ASP A 303 5.90 -13.57 -13.60
C ASP A 303 6.69 -13.28 -14.89
N TYR A 304 7.67 -14.12 -15.25
CA TYR A 304 8.43 -13.94 -16.49
C TYR A 304 7.49 -13.92 -17.70
N HIS A 305 7.68 -12.91 -18.55
CA HIS A 305 6.97 -12.79 -19.81
C HIS A 305 7.96 -12.51 -20.95
N PRO A 306 7.88 -13.21 -22.10
CA PRO A 306 8.84 -13.05 -23.19
C PRO A 306 8.85 -11.64 -23.81
N SER A 307 7.78 -10.85 -23.60
CA SER A 307 7.72 -9.46 -24.06
C SER A 307 8.41 -8.43 -23.15
N ILE A 308 9.01 -8.83 -22.01
CA ILE A 308 9.73 -7.89 -21.12
C ILE A 308 10.77 -7.10 -21.92
N VAL A 309 11.61 -7.78 -22.71
CA VAL A 309 12.66 -7.16 -23.53
C VAL A 309 12.06 -6.11 -24.47
N ALA A 310 11.03 -6.48 -25.24
CA ALA A 310 10.40 -5.56 -26.19
C ALA A 310 9.72 -4.36 -25.50
N GLN A 311 9.19 -4.52 -24.28
CA GLN A 311 8.63 -3.40 -23.51
C GLN A 311 9.71 -2.47 -22.96
N MET A 312 10.80 -3.02 -22.43
CA MET A 312 11.96 -2.24 -21.98
C MET A 312 12.57 -1.44 -23.14
N GLU A 313 12.76 -2.06 -24.31
CA GLU A 313 13.32 -1.39 -25.49
C GLU A 313 12.46 -0.24 -25.99
N ARG A 314 11.13 -0.35 -25.95
CA ARG A 314 10.21 0.77 -26.26
C ARG A 314 10.36 1.93 -25.30
N MET A 315 10.84 1.67 -24.08
CA MET A 315 11.14 2.69 -23.08
C MET A 315 12.58 3.24 -23.16
N GLY A 316 13.34 2.83 -24.19
CA GLY A 316 14.73 3.27 -24.39
C GLY A 316 15.74 2.54 -23.52
N LEU A 317 15.34 1.38 -22.95
CA LEU A 317 16.22 0.49 -22.19
C LEU A 317 16.61 -0.68 -23.10
N LYS A 318 17.83 -0.63 -23.62
CA LYS A 318 18.35 -1.59 -24.60
C LYS A 318 18.92 -2.83 -23.94
N LEU A 319 18.51 -4.02 -24.35
CA LEU A 319 19.07 -5.26 -23.79
C LEU A 319 20.56 -5.35 -24.13
N ILE A 320 21.42 -5.45 -23.12
CA ILE A 320 22.86 -5.64 -23.26
C ILE A 320 23.34 -7.02 -22.79
N HIS A 321 22.68 -7.63 -21.81
CA HIS A 321 22.97 -9.01 -21.39
C HIS A 321 21.69 -9.80 -21.18
N SER A 322 21.73 -11.08 -21.55
CA SER A 322 20.75 -12.09 -21.14
C SER A 322 21.51 -13.33 -20.68
N PHE A 323 21.51 -13.57 -19.37
CA PHE A 323 22.19 -14.70 -18.76
C PHE A 323 21.21 -15.72 -18.20
N GLY A 324 21.59 -17.00 -18.24
CA GLY A 324 20.81 -18.11 -17.70
C GLY A 324 19.64 -18.53 -18.58
N ARG A 325 18.72 -19.30 -18.00
CA ARG A 325 17.47 -19.76 -18.61
C ARG A 325 16.30 -19.27 -17.76
N VAL A 326 15.11 -19.18 -18.36
CA VAL A 326 13.88 -18.75 -17.64
C VAL A 326 13.68 -19.51 -16.33
N ASN A 327 14.02 -20.79 -16.28
CA ASN A 327 13.89 -21.65 -15.10
C ASN A 327 15.17 -21.82 -14.26
N ASP A 328 16.27 -21.16 -14.62
CA ASP A 328 17.56 -21.30 -13.93
C ASP A 328 18.44 -20.06 -14.12
N SER A 329 18.53 -19.26 -13.05
CA SER A 329 19.49 -18.17 -12.93
C SER A 329 19.35 -17.08 -14.01
N LEU A 330 18.10 -16.76 -14.43
CA LEU A 330 17.87 -15.70 -15.40
C LEU A 330 18.28 -14.33 -14.85
N GLU A 331 19.02 -13.58 -15.66
CA GLU A 331 19.33 -12.17 -15.46
C GLU A 331 19.19 -11.44 -16.80
N LEU A 332 18.51 -10.29 -16.79
CA LEU A 332 18.42 -9.41 -17.96
C LEU A 332 18.99 -8.04 -17.60
N SER A 333 20.04 -7.63 -18.30
CA SER A 333 20.66 -6.30 -18.14
C SER A 333 20.31 -5.40 -19.30
N PHE A 334 19.92 -4.16 -18.98
CA PHE A 334 19.55 -3.14 -19.94
C PHE A 334 20.40 -1.89 -19.79
N TRP A 335 20.75 -1.27 -20.91
CA TRP A 335 21.45 0.01 -20.97
C TRP A 335 20.47 1.14 -21.30
N TYR A 336 20.51 2.21 -20.51
CA TYR A 336 19.77 3.42 -20.82
C TYR A 336 20.59 4.37 -21.68
N GLU A 337 20.29 4.41 -22.97
CA GLU A 337 21.08 5.14 -23.99
C GLU A 337 21.25 6.64 -23.69
N GLU A 338 20.24 7.31 -23.14
CA GLU A 338 20.23 8.78 -22.93
C GLU A 338 21.24 9.24 -21.86
N HIS A 339 21.52 8.40 -20.86
CA HIS A 339 22.26 8.82 -19.66
C HIS A 339 23.34 7.83 -19.20
N GLY A 340 23.49 6.70 -19.89
CA GLY A 340 24.57 5.75 -19.66
C GLY A 340 24.52 5.10 -18.27
N LEU A 341 23.38 4.50 -17.92
CA LEU A 341 23.21 3.75 -16.68
C LEU A 341 22.63 2.37 -16.99
N LYS A 342 23.20 1.34 -16.36
CA LYS A 342 22.74 -0.05 -16.47
C LYS A 342 21.60 -0.31 -15.49
N LEU A 343 20.62 -1.11 -15.91
CA LEU A 343 19.55 -1.70 -15.11
C LEU A 343 19.67 -3.22 -15.17
N ASP A 344 19.78 -3.89 -14.04
CA ASP A 344 19.72 -5.34 -13.94
C ASP A 344 18.38 -5.79 -13.37
N ILE A 345 17.79 -6.79 -14.02
CA ILE A 345 16.61 -7.51 -13.54
C ILE A 345 17.05 -8.90 -13.09
N PHE A 346 16.97 -9.14 -11.79
CA PHE A 346 17.19 -10.46 -11.20
C PHE A 346 15.87 -11.21 -11.04
N PHE A 347 15.84 -12.48 -11.46
CA PHE A 347 14.66 -13.33 -11.32
C PHE A 347 14.76 -14.18 -10.05
N PHE A 348 13.69 -14.16 -9.26
CA PHE A 348 13.59 -14.87 -7.98
C PHE A 348 12.69 -16.08 -8.09
N TYR A 349 13.23 -17.24 -7.72
CA TYR A 349 12.60 -18.54 -7.85
C TYR A 349 12.20 -19.04 -6.45
N PRO A 350 10.98 -19.57 -6.27
CA PRO A 350 10.70 -20.36 -5.08
C PRO A 350 11.55 -21.62 -5.11
N ASP A 351 12.17 -21.97 -3.98
CA ASP A 351 12.74 -23.30 -3.82
C ASP A 351 11.60 -24.27 -3.41
N PRO A 352 11.46 -25.45 -4.06
CA PRO A 352 10.40 -26.39 -3.71
C PRO A 352 10.66 -27.14 -2.41
N ASP A 353 11.92 -27.28 -1.99
CA ASP A 353 12.33 -28.06 -0.82
C ASP A 353 12.63 -27.16 0.39
N LEU A 354 12.94 -25.89 0.14
CA LEU A 354 13.27 -24.89 1.15
C LEU A 354 12.23 -23.76 1.13
N ASP A 355 11.82 -23.26 2.30
CA ASP A 355 10.89 -22.14 2.41
C ASP A 355 11.57 -20.78 2.15
N VAL A 356 12.17 -20.65 0.96
CA VAL A 356 12.99 -19.50 0.54
C VAL A 356 12.66 -19.10 -0.90
N TYR A 357 13.01 -17.86 -1.23
CA TYR A 357 13.27 -17.45 -2.61
C TYR A 357 14.76 -17.49 -2.87
N TRP A 358 15.16 -17.70 -4.13
CA TRP A 358 16.54 -17.57 -4.54
C TRP A 358 16.66 -16.87 -5.88
N ASN A 359 17.72 -16.06 -6.06
CA ASN A 359 18.11 -15.57 -7.38
C ASN A 359 19.50 -16.12 -7.76
N GLY A 360 19.75 -16.21 -9.07
CA GLY A 360 21.04 -16.63 -9.61
C GLY A 360 21.91 -15.47 -10.06
N ALA A 361 23.20 -15.72 -10.20
CA ALA A 361 24.15 -14.90 -10.96
C ALA A 361 25.13 -15.81 -11.72
N ILE A 362 25.70 -15.32 -12.82
CA ILE A 362 26.58 -16.09 -13.70
C ILE A 362 27.87 -15.32 -13.94
N ASP A 363 29.00 -15.97 -13.70
CA ASP A 363 30.29 -15.47 -14.17
C ASP A 363 30.44 -15.81 -15.65
N ALA A 364 30.33 -14.79 -16.50
CA ALA A 364 30.29 -14.96 -17.95
C ALA A 364 31.59 -15.51 -18.56
N GLU A 365 32.74 -15.37 -17.87
CA GLU A 365 34.04 -15.86 -18.35
C GLU A 365 34.21 -17.35 -18.07
N THR A 366 33.80 -17.77 -16.86
CA THR A 366 34.02 -19.14 -16.37
C THR A 366 32.80 -20.05 -16.52
N GLY A 367 31.61 -19.48 -16.68
CA GLY A 367 30.33 -20.20 -16.62
C GLY A 367 29.92 -20.60 -15.20
N GLU A 368 30.65 -20.18 -14.16
CA GLU A 368 30.31 -20.49 -12.78
C GLU A 368 28.99 -19.82 -12.38
N LYS A 369 28.08 -20.60 -11.77
CA LYS A 369 26.80 -20.11 -11.29
C LYS A 369 26.86 -19.85 -9.79
N PHE A 370 26.19 -18.80 -9.37
CA PHE A 370 26.00 -18.42 -7.97
C PHE A 370 24.52 -18.39 -7.66
N ARG A 371 24.19 -18.60 -6.39
CA ARG A 371 22.83 -18.56 -5.85
C ARG A 371 22.84 -17.77 -4.55
N TYR A 372 21.80 -16.95 -4.37
CA TYR A 372 21.57 -16.16 -3.17
C TYR A 372 20.20 -16.55 -2.61
N ASP A 373 20.16 -17.01 -1.36
CA ASP A 373 18.91 -17.43 -0.70
C ASP A 373 18.34 -16.32 0.18
N PHE A 374 17.03 -16.11 0.12
CA PHE A 374 16.28 -15.15 0.92
C PHE A 374 15.10 -15.86 1.56
N GLU A 375 14.81 -15.57 2.84
CA GLU A 375 13.52 -15.95 3.44
C GLU A 375 12.36 -15.47 2.56
N LYS A 376 11.23 -16.17 2.59
CA LYS A 376 10.02 -15.70 1.89
C LYS A 376 9.66 -14.29 2.35
N PHE A 377 9.28 -13.47 1.39
CA PHE A 377 8.84 -12.11 1.61
C PHE A 377 7.62 -11.76 0.76
N ASP A 378 6.80 -10.85 1.28
CA ASP A 378 5.74 -10.19 0.52
C ASP A 378 6.24 -8.88 -0.09
N LEU A 379 5.43 -8.24 -0.94
CA LEU A 379 5.78 -6.95 -1.54
C LEU A 379 4.95 -5.79 -0.97
N CYS A 380 5.65 -4.82 -0.39
CA CYS A 380 5.10 -3.61 0.20
C CYS A 380 5.41 -2.39 -0.69
N TRP A 381 4.52 -1.42 -0.75
CA TRP A 381 4.75 -0.14 -1.42
C TRP A 381 5.69 0.77 -0.63
N THR A 382 6.45 1.59 -1.34
CA THR A 382 7.25 2.68 -0.77
C THR A 382 7.38 3.84 -1.76
N LEU A 383 7.96 4.96 -1.31
CA LEU A 383 8.35 6.08 -2.16
C LEU A 383 9.86 6.13 -2.36
N PHE A 384 10.32 5.65 -3.52
CA PHE A 384 11.71 5.82 -3.92
C PHE A 384 11.99 7.29 -4.24
N LEU A 385 13.06 7.82 -3.63
CA LEU A 385 13.45 9.24 -3.68
C LEU A 385 12.33 10.22 -3.30
N GLY A 386 11.32 9.77 -2.53
CA GLY A 386 10.15 10.58 -2.15
C GLY A 386 9.18 10.88 -3.29
N GLU A 387 9.35 10.25 -4.45
CA GLU A 387 8.62 10.59 -5.67
C GLU A 387 7.96 9.39 -6.35
N LEU A 388 8.71 8.31 -6.57
CA LEU A 388 8.25 7.17 -7.36
C LEU A 388 7.64 6.09 -6.45
N LEU A 389 6.39 5.72 -6.72
CA LEU A 389 5.73 4.63 -5.99
C LEU A 389 6.22 3.29 -6.58
N VAL A 390 6.97 2.54 -5.79
CA VAL A 390 7.56 1.24 -6.18
C VAL A 390 7.41 0.24 -5.03
N ARG A 391 7.69 -1.04 -5.28
CA ARG A 391 7.66 -2.06 -4.23
C ARG A 391 9.04 -2.34 -3.65
N VAL A 392 9.04 -2.84 -2.43
CA VAL A 392 10.17 -3.42 -1.68
C VAL A 392 9.68 -4.71 -0.99
N PRO A 393 10.56 -5.64 -0.60
CA PRO A 393 10.20 -6.73 0.29
C PRO A 393 9.56 -6.17 1.57
N CYS A 394 8.46 -6.74 2.07
CA CYS A 394 7.85 -6.30 3.32
C CYS A 394 8.78 -6.57 4.51
N GLU A 395 9.45 -7.71 4.49
CA GLU A 395 10.49 -8.15 5.43
C GLU A 395 11.85 -7.51 5.09
N THR A 396 11.86 -6.20 4.80
CA THR A 396 12.99 -5.44 4.25
C THR A 396 14.31 -5.70 4.98
N GLU A 397 14.29 -5.67 6.31
CA GLU A 397 15.51 -5.82 7.11
C GLU A 397 16.10 -7.23 6.97
N ARG A 398 15.29 -8.29 7.03
CA ARG A 398 15.75 -9.66 6.84
C ARG A 398 16.29 -9.88 5.42
N TYR A 399 15.60 -9.32 4.43
CA TYR A 399 16.05 -9.38 3.03
C TYR A 399 17.43 -8.73 2.86
N ILE A 400 17.63 -7.54 3.42
CA ILE A 400 18.92 -6.83 3.36
C ILE A 400 20.00 -7.57 4.16
N GLU A 401 19.68 -8.03 5.37
CA GLU A 401 20.63 -8.77 6.22
C GLU A 401 21.10 -10.07 5.58
N ALA A 402 20.23 -10.77 4.83
CA ALA A 402 20.62 -11.97 4.10
C ALA A 402 21.76 -11.68 3.11
N ASN A 403 21.71 -10.53 2.42
CA ASN A 403 22.72 -10.17 1.43
C ASN A 403 23.94 -9.49 2.08
N TYR A 404 23.73 -8.49 2.94
CA TYR A 404 24.78 -7.59 3.43
C TYR A 404 25.23 -7.85 4.88
N GLY A 405 24.62 -8.83 5.56
CA GLY A 405 24.89 -9.15 6.96
C GLY A 405 24.26 -8.17 7.95
N LYS A 406 24.40 -8.45 9.25
CA LYS A 406 23.81 -7.65 10.34
C LYS A 406 24.34 -6.21 10.42
N ASP A 407 25.55 -6.00 9.91
CA ASP A 407 26.21 -4.70 9.87
C ASP A 407 25.95 -3.93 8.57
N TRP A 408 24.89 -4.26 7.80
CA TRP A 408 24.56 -3.65 6.50
C TRP A 408 24.45 -2.11 6.50
N ARG A 409 24.21 -1.52 7.68
CA ARG A 409 24.22 -0.06 7.87
C ARG A 409 25.63 0.53 7.80
N GLN A 410 26.68 -0.25 7.95
CA GLN A 410 28.05 0.21 7.76
C GLN A 410 28.36 0.29 6.25
N GLU A 411 29.08 1.32 5.84
CA GLU A 411 29.49 1.44 4.44
C GLU A 411 30.57 0.42 4.11
N VAL A 412 30.34 -0.37 3.06
CA VAL A 412 31.32 -1.28 2.47
C VAL A 412 31.71 -0.73 1.11
N LYS A 413 33.00 -0.42 0.91
CA LYS A 413 33.51 0.19 -0.33
C LYS A 413 34.01 -0.82 -1.35
N GLU A 414 34.45 -1.99 -0.88
CA GLU A 414 34.90 -3.09 -1.70
C GLU A 414 33.86 -4.21 -1.58
N PHE A 415 33.15 -4.47 -2.68
CA PHE A 415 32.08 -5.46 -2.71
C PHE A 415 32.23 -6.32 -3.96
N ASP A 416 32.53 -7.59 -3.76
CA ASP A 416 32.55 -8.61 -4.81
C ASP A 416 31.29 -9.46 -4.70
N TRP A 417 30.41 -9.36 -5.69
CA TRP A 417 29.14 -10.08 -5.72
C TRP A 417 29.30 -11.61 -5.62
N ARG A 418 30.45 -12.17 -5.97
CA ARG A 418 30.73 -13.62 -5.90
C ARG A 418 31.00 -14.13 -4.48
N SER A 419 31.43 -13.25 -3.58
CA SER A 419 32.02 -13.66 -2.30
C SER A 419 31.63 -12.80 -1.10
N SER A 420 31.27 -11.54 -1.31
CA SER A 420 30.90 -10.60 -0.25
C SER A 420 29.49 -10.84 0.31
N PRO A 421 28.46 -11.20 -0.49
CA PRO A 421 27.13 -11.42 0.06
C PRO A 421 27.10 -12.59 1.05
N ALA A 422 26.50 -12.39 2.22
CA ALA A 422 26.50 -13.40 3.29
C ALA A 422 25.73 -14.68 2.92
N ASN A 423 24.80 -14.58 1.98
CA ASN A 423 23.97 -15.67 1.48
C ASN A 423 24.43 -16.26 0.14
N VAL A 424 25.60 -15.87 -0.40
CA VAL A 424 26.08 -16.40 -1.68
C VAL A 424 26.60 -17.83 -1.54
N ARG A 425 26.24 -18.69 -2.50
CA ARG A 425 26.82 -20.03 -2.65
C ARG A 425 27.02 -20.38 -4.11
N LYS A 426 28.01 -21.23 -4.39
CA LYS A 426 28.18 -21.83 -5.72
C LYS A 426 26.98 -22.71 -6.03
N ASN A 427 26.51 -22.64 -7.27
CA ASN A 427 25.30 -23.34 -7.74
C ASN A 427 25.58 -24.18 -9.01
N GLY A 428 26.81 -24.66 -9.15
CA GLY A 428 27.27 -25.40 -10.32
C GLY A 428 27.87 -24.50 -11.39
N PHE A 429 27.91 -24.99 -12.62
CA PHE A 429 28.48 -24.30 -13.77
C PHE A 429 27.69 -24.63 -15.03
N TRP A 430 27.63 -23.69 -15.97
CA TRP A 430 27.22 -23.98 -17.34
C TRP A 430 28.38 -24.63 -18.09
N ARG A 431 28.09 -25.62 -18.94
CA ARG A 431 29.13 -26.20 -19.79
C ARG A 431 29.45 -25.28 -20.97
N PRO A 432 30.68 -25.29 -21.50
CA PRO A 432 31.05 -24.45 -22.64
C PRO A 432 30.12 -24.57 -23.85
N GLU A 433 29.55 -25.77 -24.08
CA GLU A 433 28.60 -25.99 -25.18
C GLU A 433 27.27 -25.25 -24.99
N GLU A 434 26.93 -24.85 -23.76
CA GLU A 434 25.71 -24.12 -23.42
C GLU A 434 25.90 -22.60 -23.49
N PHE A 435 27.14 -22.09 -23.54
CA PHE A 435 27.44 -20.66 -23.39
C PHE A 435 26.73 -19.80 -24.43
N GLN A 436 26.62 -20.26 -25.67
CA GLN A 436 25.94 -19.54 -26.73
C GLN A 436 24.45 -19.29 -26.41
N GLU A 437 23.83 -20.19 -25.65
CA GLU A 437 22.43 -20.09 -25.24
C GLU A 437 22.29 -19.24 -23.97
N VAL A 438 23.11 -19.51 -22.95
CA VAL A 438 22.90 -19.01 -21.58
C VAL A 438 23.78 -17.81 -21.21
N ILE A 439 24.70 -17.38 -22.07
CA ILE A 439 25.55 -16.20 -21.87
C ILE A 439 25.48 -15.35 -23.14
N GLN A 440 24.43 -14.55 -23.27
CA GLN A 440 24.23 -13.68 -24.43
C GLN A 440 24.61 -12.25 -24.08
N MET A 441 25.58 -11.70 -24.83
CA MET A 441 26.01 -10.31 -24.72
C MET A 441 25.71 -9.57 -26.02
N PHE A 442 25.01 -8.45 -25.92
CA PHE A 442 24.59 -7.61 -27.01
C PHE A 442 25.37 -6.30 -26.95
N TRP A 443 26.31 -6.15 -27.88
CA TRP A 443 27.07 -4.90 -28.03
C TRP A 443 26.35 -4.00 -29.01
N TYR A 444 25.86 -2.85 -28.54
CA TYR A 444 25.54 -1.74 -29.44
C TYR A 444 26.87 -1.10 -29.81
N LYS A 445 27.44 -1.48 -30.96
CA LYS A 445 28.45 -0.65 -31.59
C LYS A 445 27.81 0.72 -31.79
N GLU A 446 28.36 1.75 -31.16
CA GLU A 446 28.19 3.10 -31.68
C GLU A 446 28.69 3.06 -33.12
N GLU A 447 27.77 3.05 -34.09
CA GLU A 447 28.09 3.57 -35.42
C GLU A 447 28.22 5.09 -35.27
N LEU A 448 29.39 5.54 -34.79
CA LEU A 448 29.86 6.92 -34.89
C LEU A 448 31.35 6.95 -35.26
#